data_AF-A0A127SHA9-F1
#
_entry.id   AF-A0A127SHA9-F1
#
_cell.length_a   1.000
_cell.length_b   1.000
_cell.length_c   1.000
_cell.angle_alpha   90.00
_cell.angle_beta   90.00
_cell.angle_gamma   90.00
#
_symmetry.space_group_name_H-M   'P 1'
#
loop_
_entity.id
_entity.type
_entity.pdbx_description
1 polymer ?
#
loop_
_entity_poly.entity_id
_entity_poly.type
_entity_poly.pdbx_seq_one_letter_code
_entity_poly.pdbx_strand_id
1 'polypeptide(L)'
;STPSEMVRLLKMADEKDLFAPVYRDFLWKTMTETATGSNKLKGLLPSNTVVGHKTGSSDRNLKGVKMADNDAGVVIMPGGKKY
;
A
#
# COMPACT_ATOMS: atom_id res chain seq x y z
N SER A 1 -5.31 -14.02 4.08
CA SER A 1 -5.85 -12.72 4.52
C SER A 1 -7.09 -12.40 3.70
N THR A 2 -8.10 -11.74 4.27
CA THR A 2 -9.21 -11.17 3.49
C THR A 2 -8.88 -9.71 3.15
N PRO A 3 -9.42 -9.15 2.05
CA PRO A 3 -9.18 -7.74 1.70
C PRO A 3 -9.58 -6.76 2.81
N SER A 4 -10.70 -7.03 3.50
CA SER A 4 -11.21 -6.17 4.58
C SER A 4 -10.24 -6.12 5.78
N GLU A 5 -9.67 -7.26 6.18
CA GLU A 5 -8.73 -7.28 7.31
C GLU A 5 -7.40 -6.58 6.97
N MET A 6 -6.97 -6.61 5.71
CA MET A 6 -5.80 -5.80 5.32
C MET A 6 -6.04 -4.31 5.43
N VAL A 7 -7.19 -3.82 4.95
CA VAL A 7 -7.55 -2.41 5.09
C VAL A 7 -7.68 -2.04 6.56
N ARG A 8 -8.28 -2.92 7.39
CA ARG A 8 -8.38 -2.71 8.84
C ARG A 8 -6.99 -2.60 9.49
N LEU A 9 -6.04 -3.45 9.11
CA LEU A 9 -4.67 -3.39 9.61
C LEU A 9 -3.95 -2.10 9.21
N LEU A 10 -4.06 -1.70 7.94
CA LEU A 10 -3.49 -0.45 7.44
C LEU A 10 -4.06 0.77 8.18
N LYS A 11 -5.39 0.78 8.39
CA LYS A 11 -6.07 1.81 9.16
C LYS A 11 -5.57 1.86 10.61
N MET A 12 -5.39 0.71 11.26
CA MET A 12 -4.83 0.65 12.62
C MET A 12 -3.40 1.20 12.66
N ALA A 13 -2.56 0.86 11.70
CA ALA A 13 -1.18 1.35 11.63
C ALA A 13 -1.09 2.88 11.39
N ASP A 14 -2.05 3.45 10.67
CA ASP A 14 -2.10 4.90 10.42
C ASP A 14 -2.69 5.69 11.59
N GLU A 15 -3.77 5.21 12.22
CA GLU A 15 -4.58 5.97 13.18
C GLU A 15 -4.30 5.67 14.66
N LYS A 16 -3.65 4.54 14.99
CA LYS A 16 -3.43 4.13 16.39
C LYS A 16 -1.96 4.31 16.79
N ASP A 17 -1.76 4.61 18.07
CA ASP A 17 -0.43 4.63 18.69
C ASP A 17 0.05 3.20 19.01
N LEU A 18 0.50 2.50 17.97
CA LEU A 18 1.01 1.12 18.09
C LEU A 18 2.49 1.07 18.49
N PHE A 19 3.25 2.12 18.20
CA PHE A 19 4.69 2.23 18.43
C PHE A 19 5.09 3.70 18.59
N ALA A 20 6.32 3.95 19.05
CA ALA A 20 6.87 5.30 19.14
C ALA A 20 6.84 6.02 17.77
N PRO A 21 6.65 7.35 17.72
CA PRO A 21 6.46 8.11 16.48
C PRO A 21 7.52 7.85 15.41
N VAL A 22 8.78 7.68 15.81
CA VAL A 22 9.90 7.40 14.90
C VAL A 22 9.69 6.14 14.04
N TYR A 23 9.04 5.10 14.59
CA TYR A 23 8.75 3.88 13.85
C TYR A 23 7.55 4.04 12.91
N ARG A 24 6.58 4.89 13.29
CA ARG A 24 5.47 5.27 12.42
C ARG A 24 5.96 6.00 11.19
N ASP A 25 6.82 6.99 11.41
CA ASP A 25 7.38 7.82 10.34
C ASP A 25 8.28 6.98 9.43
N PHE A 26 9.10 6.08 10.01
CA PHE A 26 9.92 5.16 9.25
C PHE A 26 9.07 4.21 8.37
N LEU A 27 8.03 3.60 8.94
CA LEU A 27 7.12 2.73 8.19
C LEU A 27 6.43 3.50 7.05
N TRP A 28 5.87 4.67 7.36
CA TRP A 28 5.18 5.50 6.38
C TRP A 28 6.11 5.91 5.23
N LYS A 29 7.30 6.43 5.56
CA LYS A 29 8.32 6.78 4.57
C LYS A 29 8.64 5.61 3.66
N THR A 30 8.94 4.45 4.24
CA THR A 30 9.26 3.21 3.51
C THR A 30 8.13 2.81 2.55
N MET A 31 6.88 2.90 3.00
CA MET A 31 5.72 2.57 2.17
C MET A 31 5.53 3.57 1.02
N THR A 32 5.75 4.87 1.26
CA THR A 32 5.62 5.92 0.22
C THR A 32 6.75 5.91 -0.80
N GLU A 33 7.93 5.45 -0.41
CA GLU A 33 9.11 5.31 -1.28
C GLU A 33 9.14 4.00 -2.08
N THR A 34 8.09 3.16 -1.97
CA THR A 34 7.98 1.92 -2.76
C THR A 34 8.11 2.18 -4.26
N ALA A 35 9.13 1.57 -4.88
CA ALA A 35 9.42 1.71 -6.32
C ALA A 35 8.68 0.67 -7.19
N THR A 36 8.30 -0.48 -6.63
CA THR A 36 7.61 -1.54 -7.38
C THR A 36 6.15 -1.20 -7.65
N GLY A 37 5.58 -1.69 -8.76
CA GLY A 37 4.14 -1.58 -9.02
C GLY A 37 3.67 -0.16 -9.34
N SER A 38 4.48 0.61 -10.06
CA SER A 38 4.12 1.95 -10.55
C SER A 38 2.83 1.96 -11.38
N ASN A 39 2.48 0.83 -12.00
CA ASN A 39 1.27 0.62 -12.78
C ASN A 39 0.11 -0.05 -12.01
N LYS A 40 0.19 -0.17 -10.67
CA LYS A 40 -0.86 -0.74 -9.82
C LYS A 40 -1.71 0.36 -9.20
N LEU A 41 -1.79 0.46 -7.86
CA LEU A 41 -2.64 1.47 -7.20
C LEU A 41 -2.31 2.90 -7.66
N LYS A 42 -1.04 3.20 -7.94
CA LYS A 42 -0.57 4.50 -8.40
C LYS A 42 -0.81 4.77 -9.89
N GLY A 43 -1.12 3.74 -10.69
CA GLY A 43 -0.93 3.77 -12.14
C GLY A 43 -1.74 4.82 -12.90
N LEU A 44 -2.90 5.21 -12.37
CA LEU A 44 -3.80 6.19 -13.00
C LEU A 44 -4.17 7.35 -12.06
N LEU A 45 -3.51 7.45 -10.90
CA LEU A 45 -3.73 8.57 -9.99
C LEU A 45 -2.94 9.79 -10.47
N PRO A 46 -3.39 11.02 -10.14
CA PRO A 46 -2.60 12.22 -10.37
C PRO A 46 -1.18 12.08 -9.81
N SER A 47 -0.18 12.59 -10.52
CA SER A 47 1.25 12.40 -10.19
C SER A 47 1.66 12.91 -8.82
N ASN A 48 0.92 13.87 -8.26
CA ASN A 48 1.13 14.41 -6.92
C ASN A 48 0.37 13.65 -5.81
N THR A 49 -0.31 12.55 -6.13
CA THR A 49 -1.02 11.72 -5.14
C THR A 49 -0.02 10.93 -4.32
N VAL A 50 -0.05 11.12 -3.00
CA VAL A 50 0.80 10.35 -2.07
C VAL A 50 0.14 9.00 -1.83
N VAL A 51 0.90 7.94 -2.09
CA VAL A 51 0.45 6.55 -1.88
C VAL A 51 1.52 5.80 -1.12
N GLY A 52 1.21 5.41 0.11
CA GLY A 52 2.02 4.46 0.87
C GLY A 52 1.48 3.06 0.63
N HIS A 53 2.22 2.21 -0.09
CA HIS A 53 1.72 0.89 -0.50
C HIS A 53 2.79 -0.21 -0.45
N LYS A 54 2.32 -1.45 -0.52
CA LYS A 54 3.18 -2.61 -0.70
C LYS A 54 2.58 -3.59 -1.71
N THR A 55 3.41 -3.94 -2.68
CA THR A 55 3.10 -4.91 -3.73
C THR A 55 3.31 -6.36 -3.28
N GLY A 56 2.56 -7.27 -3.90
CA GLY A 56 2.81 -8.72 -3.89
C GLY A 56 2.62 -9.29 -5.29
N SER A 57 3.44 -10.27 -5.67
CA SER A 57 3.34 -10.94 -6.97
C SER A 57 3.78 -12.38 -6.82
N SER A 58 3.00 -13.33 -7.34
CA SER A 58 3.48 -14.69 -7.54
C SER A 58 4.20 -14.82 -8.87
N ASP A 59 4.95 -15.91 -9.02
CA ASP A 59 5.34 -16.42 -10.32
C ASP A 59 4.11 -16.93 -11.09
N ARG A 60 4.36 -17.30 -12.35
CA ARG A 60 3.40 -18.03 -13.18
C ARG A 60 3.71 -19.52 -13.13
N ASN A 61 2.67 -20.35 -13.09
CA ASN A 61 2.85 -21.80 -13.23
C ASN A 61 3.15 -22.19 -14.70
N LEU A 62 3.40 -23.49 -14.94
CA LEU A 62 3.69 -24.02 -16.29
C LEU A 62 2.56 -23.79 -17.32
N LYS A 63 1.34 -23.51 -16.86
CA LYS A 63 0.19 -23.16 -17.71
C LYS A 63 0.06 -21.64 -17.93
N GLY A 64 1.01 -20.85 -17.46
CA GLY A 64 1.03 -19.38 -17.58
C GLY A 64 0.14 -18.64 -16.56
N VAL A 65 -0.52 -19.34 -15.63
CA VAL A 65 -1.44 -18.73 -14.66
C VAL A 65 -0.65 -18.04 -13.55
N LYS A 66 -1.00 -16.78 -13.25
CA LYS A 66 -0.45 -16.00 -12.14
C LYS A 66 -1.43 -16.03 -10.97
N MET A 67 -1.03 -16.60 -9.84
CA MET A 67 -1.91 -16.81 -8.70
C MET A 67 -2.11 -15.54 -7.86
N ALA A 68 -1.12 -14.65 -7.79
CA ALA A 68 -1.22 -13.40 -7.05
C ALA A 68 -0.64 -12.23 -7.83
N ASP A 69 -1.40 -11.14 -7.89
CA ASP A 69 -0.95 -9.86 -8.41
C ASP A 69 -1.58 -8.73 -7.58
N ASN A 70 -0.98 -8.48 -6.42
CA ASN A 70 -1.59 -7.71 -5.34
C ASN A 70 -0.90 -6.36 -5.17
N ASP A 71 -1.65 -5.42 -4.64
CA ASP A 71 -1.14 -4.16 -4.09
C ASP A 71 -2.13 -3.64 -3.06
N ALA A 72 -1.63 -3.19 -1.91
CA ALA A 72 -2.45 -2.65 -0.84
C ALA A 72 -1.70 -1.50 -0.17
N GLY A 73 -2.43 -0.46 0.23
CA GLY A 73 -1.84 0.75 0.77
C GLY A 73 -2.87 1.77 1.22
N VAL A 74 -2.38 2.92 1.64
CA VAL A 74 -3.18 4.09 2.01
C VAL A 74 -2.95 5.18 0.97
N VAL A 75 -4.05 5.75 0.45
CA VAL A 75 -4.01 6.84 -0.53
C VAL A 75 -4.39 8.15 0.16
N ILE A 76 -3.56 9.18 -0.01
CA ILE A 76 -3.85 10.54 0.47
C ILE A 76 -4.29 11.40 -0.72
N MET A 77 -5.59 11.73 -0.75
CA MET A 77 -6.18 12.58 -1.77
C MET A 77 -5.78 14.05 -1.57
N PRO A 78 -5.89 14.89 -2.61
CA PRO A 78 -5.85 16.34 -2.46
C PRO A 78 -6.81 16.80 -1.34
N GLY A 79 -6.31 17.59 -0.39
CA GLY A 79 -7.05 17.97 0.83
C GLY A 79 -6.80 17.08 2.06
N GLY A 80 -5.92 16.06 1.95
CA GLY A 80 -5.40 15.31 3.09
C GLY A 80 -6.28 14.14 3.56
N LYS A 81 -7.41 13.89 2.90
CA LYS A 81 -8.27 12.75 3.20
C LYS A 81 -7.58 11.44 2.82
N LYS A 82 -7.60 10.47 3.74
CA LYS A 82 -7.01 9.15 3.57
C LYS A 82 -8.07 8.09 3.28
N TYR A 83 -7.71 7.11 2.45
CA TYR A 83 -8.50 5.94 2.09
C TYR A 83 -7.65 4.68 2.15
#